data_AF-A0A969D300-F1
#
_entry.id   AF-A0A969D300-F1
#
_cell.length_a   1.000
_cell.length_b   1.000
_cell.length_c   1.000
_cell.angle_alpha   90.00
_cell.angle_beta   90.00
_cell.angle_gamma   90.00
#
_symmetry.space_group_name_H-M   'P 1'
#
loop_
_entity.id
_entity.type
_entity.pdbx_description
1 polymer ?
#
loop_
_entity_poly.entity_id
_entity_poly.type
_entity_poly.pdbx_seq_one_letter_code
_entity_poly.pdbx_strand_id
1 'polypeptide(L)'
;MVVRSPAAPLSPWSSDLVEPQVDPTAYIHSFAKLTGDVRVGADVLIAPGTSIRADQGTPFYIGDQVTIQDGVVIHALEQGRVQGDDQAQYAVWIGHRTALTHMVLVHGPAYIGDNCFIGFRSTIFNAKVGRGCIIMMHALIQDVDIPPGKYVPSGAVITNQQQANRLPDVNESDRQFAQHIIQVNQALRADYQSMAHKSNLHSAQDHRFSSDNKPMNSTTLDAAIV
;
A
#
# COMPACT_ATOMS: atom_id res chain seq x y z
N MET A 1 16.74 1.56 -3.62
CA MET A 1 16.59 0.29 -4.37
C MET A 1 15.10 0.05 -4.59
N VAL A 2 14.60 0.35 -5.78
CA VAL A 2 13.20 0.09 -6.15
C VAL A 2 13.05 -1.41 -6.33
N VAL A 3 12.19 -2.05 -5.54
CA VAL A 3 11.78 -3.44 -5.76
C VAL A 3 11.17 -3.51 -7.15
N ARG A 4 11.68 -4.40 -8.00
CA ARG A 4 11.04 -4.70 -9.28
C ARG A 4 9.63 -5.20 -8.99
N SER A 5 8.65 -4.34 -9.23
CA SER A 5 7.23 -4.66 -9.22
C SER A 5 6.91 -5.37 -10.53
N PRO A 6 6.69 -6.69 -10.54
CA PRO A 6 6.47 -7.44 -11.76
C PRO A 6 5.09 -7.08 -12.33
N ALA A 7 4.99 -7.11 -13.65
CA ALA A 7 3.69 -7.13 -14.32
C ALA A 7 2.83 -8.30 -13.81
N ALA A 8 1.51 -8.15 -13.91
CA ALA A 8 0.61 -9.29 -13.78
C ALA A 8 0.98 -10.40 -14.80
N PRO A 9 0.93 -11.69 -14.41
CA PRO A 9 1.17 -12.78 -15.35
C PRO A 9 0.05 -12.89 -16.38
N LEU A 10 0.37 -13.36 -17.58
CA LEU A 10 -0.62 -13.73 -18.59
C LEU A 10 -1.53 -14.84 -18.04
N SER A 11 -2.83 -14.71 -18.28
CA SER A 11 -3.85 -15.65 -17.81
C SER A 11 -5.03 -15.71 -18.78
N PRO A 12 -5.93 -16.71 -18.67
CA PRO A 12 -7.15 -16.76 -19.48
C PRO A 12 -8.04 -15.52 -19.35
N TRP A 13 -7.93 -14.77 -18.24
CA TRP A 13 -8.72 -13.58 -17.94
C TRP A 13 -7.96 -12.25 -18.11
N SER A 14 -6.67 -12.29 -18.47
CA SER A 14 -5.87 -11.08 -18.72
C SER A 14 -4.77 -11.33 -19.75
N SER A 15 -4.82 -10.59 -20.86
CA SER A 15 -3.83 -10.61 -21.95
C SER A 15 -2.71 -9.59 -21.79
N ASP A 16 -2.80 -8.70 -20.80
CA ASP A 16 -1.99 -7.48 -20.74
C ASP A 16 -1.01 -7.55 -19.56
N LEU A 17 0.27 -7.32 -19.84
CA LEU A 17 1.33 -7.24 -18.83
C LEU A 17 1.32 -5.86 -18.16
N VAL A 18 0.31 -5.59 -17.33
CA VAL A 18 0.19 -4.29 -16.64
C VAL A 18 1.07 -4.26 -15.39
N GLU A 19 1.87 -3.19 -15.28
CA GLU A 19 2.74 -2.90 -14.12
C GLU A 19 2.12 -1.84 -13.20
N PRO A 20 2.49 -1.83 -11.90
CA PRO A 20 2.02 -0.80 -10.97
C PRO A 20 2.43 0.61 -11.40
N GLN A 21 1.49 1.54 -11.28
CA GLN A 21 1.69 2.98 -11.50
C GLN A 21 1.80 3.65 -10.15
N VAL A 22 2.98 4.20 -9.83
CA VAL A 22 3.28 4.74 -8.50
C VAL A 22 3.69 6.20 -8.63
N ASP A 23 3.01 7.08 -7.90
CA ASP A 23 3.38 8.48 -7.83
C ASP A 23 4.81 8.65 -7.26
N PRO A 24 5.65 9.54 -7.82
CA PRO A 24 7.03 9.74 -7.35
C PRO A 24 7.16 10.17 -5.88
N THR A 25 6.10 10.73 -5.29
CA THR A 25 6.07 11.16 -3.87
C THR A 25 5.67 10.04 -2.91
N ALA A 26 5.23 8.88 -3.40
CA ALA A 26 5.02 7.72 -2.57
C ALA A 26 6.34 7.10 -2.08
N TYR A 27 6.30 6.42 -0.93
CA TYR A 27 7.39 5.57 -0.46
C TYR A 27 6.91 4.13 -0.37
N ILE A 28 7.61 3.24 -1.08
CA ILE A 28 7.39 1.79 -1.02
C ILE A 28 8.61 1.16 -0.36
N HIS A 29 8.39 0.53 0.79
CA HIS A 29 9.46 -0.17 1.48
C HIS A 29 10.01 -1.33 0.63
N SER A 30 11.32 -1.56 0.71
CA SER A 30 12.01 -2.58 -0.10
C SER A 30 11.60 -4.04 0.16
N PHE A 31 10.82 -4.27 1.21
CA PHE A 31 10.26 -5.58 1.58
C PHE A 31 8.74 -5.66 1.34
N ALA A 32 8.17 -4.71 0.59
CA ALA A 32 6.81 -4.77 0.09
C ALA A 32 6.77 -5.30 -1.35
N LYS A 33 5.65 -5.90 -1.76
CA LYS A 33 5.44 -6.40 -3.12
C LYS A 33 4.15 -5.86 -3.72
N LEU A 34 4.27 -5.24 -4.90
CA LEU A 34 3.16 -4.81 -5.74
C LEU A 34 3.22 -5.57 -7.07
N THR A 35 2.08 -6.05 -7.55
CA THR A 35 1.94 -6.81 -8.82
C THR A 35 0.64 -6.43 -9.53
N GLY A 36 0.69 -6.21 -10.85
CA GLY A 36 -0.50 -5.94 -11.69
C GLY A 36 -0.90 -4.47 -11.81
N ASP A 37 -2.12 -4.19 -12.29
CA ASP A 37 -2.68 -2.82 -12.40
C ASP A 37 -3.06 -2.29 -11.01
N VAL A 38 -2.04 -1.77 -10.32
CA VAL A 38 -2.15 -1.10 -9.04
C VAL A 38 -1.77 0.36 -9.23
N ARG A 39 -2.70 1.27 -8.96
CA ARG A 39 -2.49 2.72 -9.09
C ARG A 39 -2.34 3.33 -7.71
N VAL A 40 -1.16 3.86 -7.43
CA VAL A 40 -0.76 4.43 -6.13
C VAL A 40 -0.61 5.94 -6.26
N GLY A 41 -1.44 6.67 -5.52
CA GLY A 41 -1.45 8.13 -5.47
C GLY A 41 -0.27 8.76 -4.73
N ALA A 42 -0.31 10.08 -4.62
CA ALA A 42 0.74 10.89 -4.02
C ALA A 42 0.86 10.66 -2.52
N ASP A 43 2.07 10.81 -1.99
CA ASP A 43 2.37 10.76 -0.57
C ASP A 43 1.88 9.48 0.15
N VAL A 44 1.76 8.37 -0.58
CA VAL A 44 1.40 7.07 0.00
C VAL A 44 2.61 6.44 0.70
N LEU A 45 2.38 5.81 1.85
CA LEU A 45 3.36 4.98 2.55
C LEU A 45 2.98 3.50 2.46
N ILE A 46 3.85 2.66 1.91
CA ILE A 46 3.70 1.20 1.90
C ILE A 46 4.83 0.56 2.71
N ALA A 47 4.47 -0.05 3.83
CA ALA A 47 5.39 -0.58 4.84
C ALA A 47 5.88 -2.01 4.51
N PRO A 48 6.88 -2.54 5.25
CA PRO A 48 7.43 -3.88 5.06
C PRO A 48 6.40 -5.02 5.12
N GLY A 49 6.64 -6.10 4.36
CA GLY A 49 5.83 -7.32 4.42
C GLY A 49 4.47 -7.21 3.73
N THR A 50 4.11 -6.05 3.20
CA THR A 50 2.85 -5.81 2.48
C THR A 50 2.84 -6.50 1.12
N SER A 51 1.70 -7.10 0.76
CA SER A 51 1.45 -7.73 -0.55
C SER A 51 0.20 -7.16 -1.20
N ILE A 52 0.37 -6.42 -2.31
CA ILE A 52 -0.71 -5.85 -3.12
C ILE A 52 -0.67 -6.53 -4.48
N ARG A 53 -1.68 -7.35 -4.80
CA ARG A 53 -1.63 -8.23 -5.96
C ARG A 53 -2.93 -8.20 -6.76
N ALA A 54 -2.89 -7.51 -7.90
CA ALA A 54 -3.97 -7.33 -8.86
C ALA A 54 -3.78 -8.24 -10.10
N ASP A 55 -3.69 -9.55 -9.88
CA ASP A 55 -3.49 -10.57 -10.92
C ASP A 55 -4.77 -11.39 -11.24
N GLN A 56 -5.81 -11.27 -10.42
CA GLN A 56 -7.16 -11.81 -10.68
C GLN A 56 -8.16 -10.67 -10.86
N GLY A 57 -8.71 -10.14 -9.76
CA GLY A 57 -9.49 -8.92 -9.80
C GLY A 57 -8.57 -7.71 -10.03
N THR A 58 -8.93 -6.88 -11.01
CA THR A 58 -8.15 -5.69 -11.43
C THR A 58 -9.10 -4.64 -12.00
N PRO A 59 -8.79 -3.32 -11.94
CA PRO A 59 -7.64 -2.67 -11.29
C PRO A 59 -7.84 -2.37 -9.80
N PHE A 60 -6.74 -2.04 -9.11
CA PHE A 60 -6.76 -1.50 -7.74
C PHE A 60 -6.38 -0.01 -7.74
N TYR A 61 -7.11 0.79 -6.97
CA TYR A 61 -6.82 2.20 -6.74
C TYR A 61 -6.50 2.47 -5.26
N ILE A 62 -5.40 3.16 -5.02
CA ILE A 62 -4.94 3.64 -3.72
C ILE A 62 -4.76 5.15 -3.83
N GLY A 63 -5.66 5.90 -3.21
CA GLY A 63 -5.66 7.37 -3.23
C GLY A 63 -4.50 7.99 -2.47
N ASP A 64 -4.39 9.31 -2.59
CA ASP A 64 -3.33 10.10 -1.98
C ASP A 64 -3.32 10.01 -0.44
N GLN A 65 -2.11 10.12 0.13
CA GLN A 65 -1.86 10.15 1.56
C GLN A 65 -2.38 8.92 2.33
N VAL A 66 -2.62 7.81 1.63
CA VAL A 66 -2.95 6.53 2.25
C VAL A 66 -1.70 5.95 2.93
N THR A 67 -1.90 5.34 4.09
CA THR A 67 -0.86 4.54 4.75
C THR A 67 -1.26 3.07 4.75
N ILE A 68 -0.40 2.22 4.20
CA ILE A 68 -0.55 0.76 4.15
C ILE A 68 0.58 0.17 5.01
N GLN A 69 0.22 -0.22 6.23
CA GLN A 69 1.18 -0.65 7.25
C GLN A 69 1.59 -2.11 7.09
N ASP A 70 2.45 -2.57 7.99
CA ASP A 70 3.17 -3.84 7.87
C ASP A 70 2.25 -5.03 7.69
N GLY A 71 2.60 -5.89 6.73
CA GLY A 71 1.90 -7.16 6.50
C GLY A 71 0.47 -7.02 5.97
N VAL A 72 0.05 -5.83 5.51
CA VAL A 72 -1.26 -5.68 4.86
C VAL A 72 -1.30 -6.52 3.58
N VAL A 73 -2.45 -7.14 3.33
CA VAL A 73 -2.71 -7.88 2.09
C VAL A 73 -3.88 -7.24 1.35
N ILE A 74 -3.67 -6.98 0.05
CA ILE A 74 -4.72 -6.50 -0.84
C ILE A 74 -4.79 -7.43 -2.05
N HIS A 75 -5.95 -8.03 -2.24
CA HIS A 75 -6.23 -8.97 -3.33
C HIS A 75 -7.70 -8.83 -3.76
N ALA A 76 -8.12 -9.50 -4.82
CA ALA A 76 -9.51 -9.49 -5.23
C ALA A 76 -9.90 -10.73 -6.01
N LEU A 77 -11.20 -11.06 -5.96
CA LEU A 77 -11.80 -12.06 -6.84
C LEU A 77 -11.77 -11.57 -8.29
N GLU A 78 -11.66 -12.50 -9.24
CA GLU A 78 -11.72 -12.22 -10.68
C GLU A 78 -12.98 -11.42 -11.07
N GLN A 79 -14.12 -11.83 -10.51
CA GLN A 79 -15.44 -11.24 -10.75
C GLN A 79 -15.85 -10.30 -9.62
N GLY A 80 -16.69 -9.32 -9.95
CA GLY A 80 -17.17 -8.30 -9.02
C GLY A 80 -16.31 -7.03 -9.08
N ARG A 81 -16.96 -5.88 -9.11
CA ARG A 81 -16.31 -4.56 -9.14
C ARG A 81 -17.09 -3.60 -8.26
N VAL A 82 -16.42 -2.55 -7.82
CA VAL A 82 -17.00 -1.37 -7.18
C VAL A 82 -16.78 -0.16 -8.07
N GLN A 83 -17.70 0.79 -8.00
CA GLN A 83 -17.53 2.08 -8.67
C GLN A 83 -16.68 3.00 -7.80
N GLY A 84 -15.56 3.46 -8.35
CA GLY A 84 -14.70 4.48 -7.74
C GLY A 84 -15.35 5.86 -7.78
N ASP A 85 -14.76 6.82 -7.07
CA ASP A 85 -15.29 8.20 -7.05
C ASP A 85 -15.10 8.90 -8.40
N ASP A 86 -14.13 8.45 -9.19
CA ASP A 86 -13.90 8.82 -10.60
C ASP A 86 -14.90 8.18 -11.59
N GLN A 87 -15.90 7.43 -11.07
CA GLN A 87 -16.92 6.72 -11.82
C GLN A 87 -16.41 5.50 -12.63
N ALA A 88 -15.14 5.13 -12.52
CA ALA A 88 -14.60 3.93 -13.14
C ALA A 88 -14.81 2.69 -12.24
N GLN A 89 -14.61 1.50 -12.82
CA GLN A 89 -14.79 0.22 -12.13
C GLN A 89 -13.47 -0.31 -11.59
N TYR A 90 -13.47 -0.71 -10.32
CA TYR A 90 -12.29 -1.21 -9.61
C TYR A 90 -12.60 -2.52 -8.92
N ALA A 91 -11.61 -3.39 -8.80
CA ALA A 91 -11.71 -4.55 -7.93
C ALA A 91 -11.48 -4.15 -6.46
N VAL A 92 -10.61 -3.18 -6.22
CA VAL A 92 -10.42 -2.55 -4.90
C VAL A 92 -10.27 -1.04 -5.08
N TRP A 93 -11.05 -0.26 -4.34
CA TRP A 93 -10.93 1.19 -4.24
C TRP A 93 -10.61 1.58 -2.80
N ILE A 94 -9.51 2.30 -2.59
CA ILE A 94 -9.14 2.89 -1.31
C ILE A 94 -8.99 4.40 -1.51
N GLY A 95 -9.89 5.16 -0.88
CA GLY A 95 -9.93 6.62 -0.94
C GLY A 95 -8.79 7.29 -0.18
N HIS A 96 -8.73 8.61 -0.31
CA HIS A 96 -7.64 9.44 0.17
C HIS A 96 -7.56 9.50 1.70
N ARG A 97 -6.36 9.71 2.24
CA ARG A 97 -6.11 9.90 3.68
C ARG A 97 -6.67 8.77 4.54
N THR A 98 -6.64 7.55 4.02
CA THR A 98 -7.12 6.34 4.71
C THR A 98 -5.94 5.55 5.28
N ALA A 99 -6.12 4.99 6.47
CA ALA A 99 -5.12 4.15 7.13
C ALA A 99 -5.54 2.68 7.09
N LEU A 100 -4.79 1.86 6.37
CA LEU A 100 -4.83 0.41 6.47
C LEU A 100 -3.71 -0.02 7.42
N THR A 101 -4.07 -0.32 8.66
CA THR A 101 -3.09 -0.58 9.71
C THR A 101 -2.57 -2.02 9.69
N HIS A 102 -1.63 -2.33 10.58
CA HIS A 102 -0.89 -3.60 10.58
C HIS A 102 -1.78 -4.83 10.39
N MET A 103 -1.40 -5.67 9.43
CA MET A 103 -2.04 -6.95 9.11
C MET A 103 -3.52 -6.86 8.67
N VAL A 104 -3.99 -5.71 8.20
CA VAL A 104 -5.32 -5.60 7.57
C VAL A 104 -5.38 -6.43 6.29
N LEU A 105 -6.52 -7.09 6.07
CA LEU A 105 -6.86 -7.74 4.80
C LEU A 105 -7.95 -6.95 4.09
N VAL A 106 -7.67 -6.49 2.87
CA VAL A 106 -8.69 -5.95 1.96
C VAL A 106 -8.83 -6.92 0.79
N HIS A 107 -10.01 -7.49 0.62
CA HIS A 107 -10.30 -8.42 -0.46
C HIS A 107 -11.45 -7.93 -1.33
N GLY A 108 -11.18 -7.69 -2.61
CA GLY A 108 -12.17 -7.21 -3.58
C GLY A 108 -13.29 -8.22 -3.88
N PRO A 109 -14.49 -7.75 -4.29
CA PRO A 109 -14.82 -6.35 -4.58
C PRO A 109 -14.98 -5.51 -3.30
N ALA A 110 -14.21 -4.43 -3.17
CA ALA A 110 -14.17 -3.65 -1.94
C ALA A 110 -13.98 -2.16 -2.23
N TYR A 111 -14.79 -1.33 -1.56
CA TYR A 111 -14.65 0.12 -1.58
C TYR A 111 -14.40 0.60 -0.14
N ILE A 112 -13.37 1.41 0.07
CA ILE A 112 -13.09 2.09 1.34
C ILE A 112 -12.98 3.57 0.99
N GLY A 113 -13.85 4.40 1.55
CA GLY A 113 -13.89 5.83 1.26
C GLY A 113 -12.75 6.62 1.92
N ASP A 114 -12.73 7.92 1.67
CA ASP A 114 -11.72 8.82 2.25
C ASP A 114 -11.75 8.87 3.78
N ASN A 115 -10.62 9.21 4.39
CA ASN A 115 -10.47 9.46 5.83
C ASN A 115 -10.89 8.28 6.71
N CYS A 116 -10.77 7.05 6.23
CA CYS A 116 -11.10 5.88 7.03
C CYS A 116 -9.90 5.42 7.85
N PHE A 117 -10.17 4.81 9.00
CA PHE A 117 -9.18 4.05 9.76
C PHE A 117 -9.63 2.59 9.80
N ILE A 118 -8.78 1.68 9.31
CA ILE A 118 -9.00 0.24 9.37
C ILE A 118 -7.97 -0.35 10.33
N GLY A 119 -8.45 -0.75 11.51
CA GLY A 119 -7.67 -1.18 12.66
C GLY A 119 -7.01 -2.54 12.48
N PHE A 120 -6.07 -2.83 13.39
CA PHE A 120 -5.15 -3.96 13.27
C PHE A 120 -5.89 -5.29 13.03
N ARG A 121 -5.38 -6.09 12.09
CA ARG A 121 -5.91 -7.43 11.77
C ARG A 121 -7.42 -7.45 11.43
N SER A 122 -7.98 -6.33 10.96
CA SER A 122 -9.35 -6.30 10.47
C SER A 122 -9.41 -6.72 9.00
N THR A 123 -10.56 -7.28 8.61
CA THR A 123 -10.81 -7.78 7.25
C THR A 123 -11.99 -7.05 6.64
N ILE A 124 -11.81 -6.57 5.40
CA ILE A 124 -12.86 -6.00 4.56
C ILE A 124 -12.99 -6.89 3.32
N PHE A 125 -14.14 -7.53 3.10
CA PHE A 125 -14.37 -8.42 1.95
C PHE A 125 -15.78 -8.28 1.38
N ASN A 126 -15.92 -8.12 0.06
CA ASN A 126 -17.21 -7.96 -0.61
C ASN A 126 -18.09 -6.88 0.07
N ALA A 127 -17.49 -5.71 0.34
CA ALA A 127 -18.08 -4.70 1.22
C ALA A 127 -17.71 -3.27 0.81
N LYS A 128 -18.59 -2.34 1.18
CA LYS A 128 -18.33 -0.89 1.09
C LYS A 128 -18.19 -0.30 2.47
N VAL A 129 -17.10 0.43 2.72
CA VAL A 129 -16.89 1.24 3.91
C VAL A 129 -16.98 2.71 3.51
N GLY A 130 -18.02 3.40 3.97
CA GLY A 130 -18.22 4.81 3.67
C GLY A 130 -17.11 5.70 4.24
N ARG A 131 -16.96 6.91 3.69
CA ARG A 131 -15.95 7.88 4.14
C ARG A 131 -16.02 8.15 5.65
N GLY A 132 -14.87 8.40 6.27
CA GLY A 132 -14.77 8.78 7.68
C GLY A 132 -15.12 7.68 8.67
N CYS A 133 -15.19 6.41 8.24
CA CYS A 133 -15.44 5.31 9.16
C CYS A 133 -14.20 4.96 9.97
N ILE A 134 -14.43 4.52 11.20
CA ILE A 134 -13.39 4.06 12.11
C ILE A 134 -13.70 2.60 12.46
N ILE A 135 -12.97 1.69 11.82
CA ILE A 135 -13.06 0.26 12.07
C ILE A 135 -11.95 -0.10 13.04
N MET A 136 -12.30 -0.52 14.26
CA MET A 136 -11.31 -0.88 15.25
C MET A 136 -10.72 -2.27 15.00
N MET A 137 -9.92 -2.78 15.94
CA MET A 137 -9.06 -3.94 15.74
C MET A 137 -9.86 -5.24 15.64
N HIS A 138 -9.36 -6.20 14.85
CA HIS A 138 -9.90 -7.56 14.73
C HIS A 138 -11.38 -7.59 14.30
N ALA A 139 -11.83 -6.61 13.53
CA ALA A 139 -13.19 -6.60 12.99
C ALA A 139 -13.26 -7.34 11.64
N LEU A 140 -14.35 -8.04 11.40
CA LEU A 140 -14.70 -8.59 10.09
C LEU A 140 -15.88 -7.81 9.51
N ILE A 141 -15.69 -7.18 8.35
CA ILE A 141 -16.73 -6.53 7.56
C ILE A 141 -16.89 -7.31 6.27
N GLN A 142 -18.04 -7.95 6.09
CA GLN A 142 -18.28 -8.81 4.94
C GLN A 142 -19.72 -8.71 4.43
N ASP A 143 -19.91 -8.67 3.11
CA ASP A 143 -21.23 -8.72 2.46
C ASP A 143 -22.19 -7.59 2.91
N VAL A 144 -21.63 -6.40 3.21
CA VAL A 144 -22.37 -5.25 3.75
C VAL A 144 -21.82 -3.90 3.25
N ASP A 145 -22.69 -2.89 3.31
CA ASP A 145 -22.31 -1.48 3.16
C ASP A 145 -22.35 -0.78 4.52
N ILE A 146 -21.18 -0.39 5.04
CA ILE A 146 -21.07 0.45 6.23
C ILE A 146 -21.34 1.91 5.82
N PRO A 147 -22.38 2.57 6.38
CA PRO A 147 -22.65 3.99 6.09
C PRO A 147 -21.47 4.89 6.44
N PRO A 148 -21.36 6.10 5.83
CA PRO A 148 -20.31 7.06 6.18
C PRO A 148 -20.31 7.43 7.67
N GLY A 149 -19.12 7.69 8.22
CA GLY A 149 -18.95 8.20 9.58
C GLY A 149 -19.35 7.22 10.68
N LYS A 150 -19.30 5.91 10.43
CA LYS A 150 -19.64 4.88 11.42
C LYS A 150 -18.42 4.35 12.15
N TYR A 151 -18.61 4.04 13.43
CA TYR A 151 -17.62 3.42 14.29
C TYR A 151 -17.95 1.93 14.46
N VAL A 152 -16.97 1.06 14.21
CA VAL A 152 -17.09 -0.38 14.43
C VAL A 152 -16.15 -0.78 15.59
N PRO A 153 -16.68 -1.34 16.69
CA PRO A 153 -15.87 -1.70 17.84
C PRO A 153 -14.97 -2.92 17.56
N SER A 154 -13.91 -3.06 18.35
CA SER A 154 -12.95 -4.16 18.19
C SER A 154 -13.63 -5.52 18.33
N GLY A 155 -13.23 -6.49 17.50
CA GLY A 155 -13.78 -7.85 17.51
C GLY A 155 -15.17 -8.00 16.88
N ALA A 156 -15.77 -6.92 16.37
CA ALA A 156 -17.08 -7.00 15.74
C ALA A 156 -17.05 -7.81 14.44
N VAL A 157 -18.08 -8.62 14.23
CA VAL A 157 -18.32 -9.36 12.98
C VAL A 157 -19.62 -8.84 12.37
N ILE A 158 -19.49 -8.07 11.29
CA ILE A 158 -20.59 -7.41 10.59
C ILE A 158 -20.77 -8.13 9.24
N THR A 159 -21.79 -8.97 9.17
CA THR A 159 -22.08 -9.88 8.03
C THR A 159 -23.50 -9.76 7.51
N ASN A 160 -24.27 -8.80 8.02
CA ASN A 160 -25.57 -8.44 7.46
C ASN A 160 -25.86 -6.94 7.60
N GLN A 161 -26.65 -6.42 6.67
CA GLN A 161 -26.89 -4.98 6.56
C GLN A 161 -27.61 -4.38 7.79
N GLN A 162 -28.38 -5.18 8.54
CA GLN A 162 -29.04 -4.68 9.76
C GLN A 162 -28.02 -4.36 10.87
N GLN A 163 -26.93 -5.13 10.98
CA GLN A 163 -25.83 -4.82 11.89
C GLN A 163 -25.15 -3.51 11.46
N ALA A 164 -24.81 -3.37 10.18
CA ALA A 164 -24.17 -2.18 9.63
C ALA A 164 -24.99 -0.90 9.86
N ASN A 165 -26.31 -0.97 9.65
CA ASN A 165 -27.21 0.17 9.80
C ASN A 165 -27.39 0.64 11.26
N ARG A 166 -27.03 -0.20 12.25
CA ARG A 166 -27.17 0.10 13.69
C ARG A 166 -25.87 0.57 14.34
N LEU A 167 -24.79 0.71 13.57
CA LEU A 167 -23.51 1.16 14.10
C LEU A 167 -23.59 2.59 14.64
N PRO A 168 -22.89 2.87 15.76
CA PRO A 168 -22.77 4.23 16.29
C PRO A 168 -21.98 5.12 15.34
N ASP A 169 -22.20 6.43 15.43
CA ASP A 169 -21.43 7.42 14.69
C ASP A 169 -20.07 7.63 15.34
N VAL A 170 -19.08 7.99 14.52
CA VAL A 170 -17.75 8.39 14.99
C VAL A 170 -17.84 9.72 15.75
N ASN A 171 -17.16 9.79 16.89
CA ASN A 171 -17.05 11.03 17.67
C ASN A 171 -15.82 11.85 17.25
N GLU A 172 -15.63 13.01 17.88
CA GLU A 172 -14.51 13.90 17.53
C GLU A 172 -13.14 13.32 17.91
N SER A 173 -13.03 12.64 19.06
CA SER A 173 -11.78 11.99 19.45
C SER A 173 -11.38 10.86 18.49
N ASP A 174 -12.35 10.11 17.93
CA ASP A 174 -12.06 9.07 16.95
C ASP A 174 -11.50 9.67 15.65
N ARG A 175 -12.05 10.81 15.20
CA ARG A 175 -11.57 11.53 14.02
C ARG A 175 -10.16 12.08 14.22
N GLN A 176 -9.91 12.71 15.37
CA GLN A 176 -8.59 13.23 15.73
C GLN A 176 -7.54 12.11 15.83
N PHE A 177 -7.92 10.97 16.41
CA PHE A 177 -7.08 9.77 16.44
C PHE A 177 -6.69 9.34 15.02
N ALA A 178 -7.65 9.16 14.10
CA ALA A 178 -7.35 8.76 12.73
C ALA A 178 -6.47 9.78 11.98
N GLN A 179 -6.76 11.07 12.13
CA GLN A 179 -5.96 12.14 11.53
C GLN A 179 -4.52 12.15 12.05
N HIS A 180 -4.33 11.93 13.34
CA HIS A 180 -3.00 11.86 13.94
C HIS A 180 -2.19 10.69 13.36
N ILE A 181 -2.79 9.52 13.16
CA ILE A 181 -2.13 8.38 12.52
C ILE A 181 -1.68 8.72 11.10
N ILE A 182 -2.51 9.41 10.31
CA ILE A 182 -2.10 9.88 8.97
C ILE A 182 -0.92 10.84 9.07
N GLN A 183 -0.98 11.84 9.94
CA GLN A 183 0.09 12.83 10.11
C GLN A 183 1.44 12.19 10.48
N VAL A 184 1.43 11.25 11.43
CA VAL A 184 2.65 10.52 11.82
C VAL A 184 3.22 9.73 10.64
N ASN A 185 2.37 9.03 9.87
CA ASN A 185 2.84 8.25 8.72
C ASN A 185 3.30 9.14 7.56
N GLN A 186 2.76 10.34 7.42
CA GLN A 186 3.28 11.33 6.47
C GLN A 186 4.67 11.83 6.84
N ALA A 187 4.94 12.07 8.12
CA ALA A 187 6.27 12.42 8.60
C ALA A 187 7.27 11.26 8.38
N LEU A 188 6.89 10.03 8.75
CA LEU A 188 7.71 8.84 8.55
C LEU A 188 8.05 8.61 7.06
N ARG A 189 7.07 8.75 6.17
CA ARG A 189 7.26 8.65 4.72
C ARG A 189 8.31 9.65 4.23
N ALA A 190 8.19 10.91 4.63
CA ALA A 190 9.13 11.96 4.25
C ALA A 190 10.55 11.66 4.75
N ASP A 191 10.69 11.18 5.99
CA ASP A 191 11.96 10.75 6.56
C ASP A 191 12.58 9.60 5.75
N TYR A 192 11.79 8.56 5.45
CA TYR A 192 12.25 7.42 4.65
C TYR A 192 12.68 7.82 3.24
N GLN A 193 11.96 8.73 2.58
CA GLN A 193 12.37 9.27 1.28
C GLN A 193 13.70 10.03 1.37
N SER A 194 13.87 10.87 2.40
CA SER A 194 15.11 11.61 2.61
C SER A 194 16.31 10.67 2.80
N MET A 195 16.12 9.57 3.54
CA MET A 195 17.14 8.55 3.77
C MET A 195 17.47 7.77 2.49
N ALA A 196 16.46 7.41 1.70
CA ALA A 196 16.65 6.75 0.40
C ALA A 196 17.39 7.66 -0.60
N HIS A 197 17.17 8.97 -0.54
CA HIS A 197 17.89 9.92 -1.38
C HIS A 197 19.36 10.06 -0.95
N LYS A 198 19.63 10.19 0.35
CA LYS A 198 20.99 10.27 0.90
C LYS A 198 21.82 9.01 0.60
N SER A 199 21.24 7.82 0.73
CA SER A 199 21.95 6.57 0.43
C SER A 199 22.32 6.44 -1.06
N ASN A 200 21.45 6.91 -1.96
CA ASN A 200 21.75 6.97 -3.40
C ASN A 200 22.87 7.98 -3.74
N LEU A 201 22.98 9.07 -2.98
CA LEU A 201 24.05 10.06 -3.16
C LEU A 201 25.41 9.51 -2.72
N HIS A 202 25.48 8.80 -1.59
CA HIS A 202 26.74 8.18 -1.13
C HIS A 202 27.19 7.05 -2.06
N SER A 203 26.31 6.17 -2.53
CA SER A 203 26.68 5.12 -3.48
C SER A 203 27.17 5.69 -4.83
N ALA A 204 26.58 6.79 -5.30
CA ALA A 204 27.02 7.47 -6.53
C ALA A 204 28.35 8.23 -6.37
N GLN A 205 28.80 8.53 -5.14
CA GLN A 205 30.12 9.09 -4.85
C GLN A 205 31.17 7.98 -4.81
N ASP A 206 30.90 6.86 -4.13
CA ASP A 206 31.82 5.72 -4.04
C ASP A 206 32.14 5.11 -5.42
N HIS A 207 31.15 5.05 -6.33
CA HIS A 207 31.38 4.57 -7.69
C HIS A 207 32.26 5.49 -8.55
N ARG A 208 32.31 6.80 -8.28
CA ARG A 208 33.21 7.73 -9.00
C ARG A 208 34.67 7.60 -8.57
N PHE A 209 34.93 7.20 -7.31
CA PHE A 209 36.28 6.96 -6.82
C PHE A 209 36.85 5.60 -7.25
N SER A 210 36.02 4.66 -7.70
CA SER A 210 36.48 3.34 -8.16
C SER A 210 36.92 3.28 -9.62
N SER A 211 36.60 4.28 -10.46
CA SER A 211 36.93 4.25 -11.90
C SER A 211 38.31 4.80 -12.26
N ASP A 212 39.06 5.35 -11.30
CA ASP A 212 40.35 6.02 -11.57
C ASP A 212 41.60 5.16 -11.28
N ASN A 213 41.45 3.90 -10.87
CA ASN A 213 42.60 3.02 -10.62
C ASN A 213 42.97 2.20 -11.86
N LYS A 214 43.75 2.82 -12.75
CA LYS A 214 44.47 2.15 -13.84
C LYS A 214 45.61 1.31 -13.22
N PRO A 215 45.79 0.02 -13.56
CA PRO A 215 46.84 -0.77 -12.96
C PRO A 215 48.22 -0.27 -13.42
N MET A 216 49.10 0.08 -12.47
CA MET A 216 50.52 0.27 -12.75
C MET A 216 51.13 -1.09 -13.13
N ASN A 217 51.76 -1.15 -14.31
CA ASN A 217 52.54 -2.30 -14.78
C ASN A 217 53.64 -2.66 -13.76
N SER A 218 53.63 -3.90 -13.27
CA SER A 218 54.74 -4.50 -12.53
C SER A 218 55.88 -4.85 -13.49
N THR A 219 57.02 -4.20 -13.32
CA THR A 219 58.27 -4.53 -14.03
C THR A 219 58.85 -5.82 -13.44
N THR A 220 59.16 -6.78 -14.30
CA THR A 220 59.89 -8.01 -13.98
C THR A 220 61.34 -7.70 -13.63
N LEU A 221 61.84 -8.29 -12.54
CA LEU A 221 63.25 -8.38 -12.20
C LEU A 221 63.59 -9.86 -12.07
N ASP A 222 64.20 -10.40 -13.14
CA ASP A 222 64.85 -11.70 -13.12
C ASP A 222 66.15 -11.63 -12.30
N ALA A 223 66.33 -12.62 -11.44
CA ALA A 223 67.56 -12.88 -10.73
C ALA A 223 68.44 -13.84 -11.54
N ALA A 224 69.72 -13.51 -11.73
CA ALA A 224 70.77 -14.51 -11.85
C ALA A 224 72.12 -13.94 -11.42
N ILE A 225 72.74 -14.70 -10.51
CA ILE A 225 74.10 -14.58 -10.01
C ILE A 225 75.02 -15.39 -10.95
N VAL A 226 76.26 -14.90 -11.09
CA VAL A 226 77.43 -15.36 -11.89
C VAL A 226 77.48 -14.89 -13.34
#